data_AF-A0A834QZ83-F1
#
_entry.id   AF-A0A834QZ83-F1
#
_cell.length_a   1.000
_cell.length_b   1.000
_cell.length_c   1.000
_cell.angle_alpha   90.00
_cell.angle_beta   90.00
_cell.angle_gamma   90.00
#
_symmetry.space_group_name_H-M   'P 1'
#
loop_
_entity.id
_entity.type
_entity.pdbx_description
1 polymer ?
#
loop_
_entity_poly.entity_id
_entity_poly.type
_entity_poly.pdbx_seq_one_letter_code
_entity_poly.pdbx_strand_id
1 'polypeptide(L)'
;MAAALARLRLRSVKQVRVQFCPFVKNVESTRTFLQAVSSEKVRATNLNCMVIADVRHDGSEPCVDVLFGDGHRLIMRGAQLTAQEMFIAFASHVRARNPARSRDTPGAGTER
;
A
#
# COMPACT_ATOMS: atom_id res chain seq x y z
N MET A 1 12.14 -5.55 7.77
CA MET A 1 11.29 -4.91 6.73
C MET A 1 10.39 -3.79 7.25
N ALA A 2 9.61 -3.97 8.33
CA ALA A 2 8.70 -2.92 8.85
C ALA A 2 9.36 -1.55 9.10
N ALA A 3 10.60 -1.52 9.57
CA ALA A 3 11.35 -0.27 9.77
C ALA A 3 11.59 0.52 8.45
N ALA A 4 11.78 -0.17 7.32
CA ALA A 4 11.96 0.47 6.03
C ALA A 4 10.64 1.08 5.52
N LEU A 5 9.50 0.42 5.77
CA LEU A 5 8.18 0.95 5.45
C LEU A 5 7.80 2.14 6.33
N ALA A 6 8.19 2.14 7.61
CA ALA A 6 7.95 3.27 8.51
C ALA A 6 8.68 4.54 8.04
N ARG A 7 9.85 4.39 7.41
CA ARG A 7 10.56 5.50 6.76
C ARG A 7 9.84 6.02 5.51
N LEU A 8 9.00 5.18 4.89
CA LEU A 8 8.35 5.44 3.61
C LEU A 8 7.08 6.29 3.69
N ARG A 9 6.63 6.66 4.92
CA ARG A 9 5.48 7.54 5.23
C ARG A 9 4.26 7.33 4.31
N LEU A 10 3.24 6.63 4.81
CA LEU A 10 2.03 6.28 4.04
C LEU A 10 1.06 7.44 3.75
N ARG A 11 1.53 8.68 3.64
CA ARG A 11 0.66 9.87 3.49
C ARG A 11 -0.20 9.84 2.22
N SER A 12 0.32 9.27 1.14
CA SER A 12 -0.37 9.18 -0.15
C SER A 12 -1.35 8.01 -0.24
N VAL A 13 -1.38 7.11 0.76
CA VAL A 13 -2.22 5.91 0.76
C VAL A 13 -3.51 6.19 1.52
N LYS A 14 -4.65 5.91 0.89
CA LYS A 14 -5.98 6.04 1.49
C LYS A 14 -6.42 4.73 2.15
N GLN A 15 -6.24 3.62 1.46
CA GLN A 15 -6.68 2.31 1.93
C GLN A 15 -5.77 1.19 1.42
N VAL A 16 -5.54 0.20 2.27
CA VAL A 16 -4.87 -1.06 1.93
C VAL A 16 -5.82 -2.20 2.31
N ARG A 17 -6.27 -2.97 1.33
CA ARG A 17 -7.09 -4.17 1.52
C ARG A 17 -6.26 -5.39 1.18
N VAL A 18 -6.11 -6.29 2.15
CA VAL A 18 -5.39 -7.55 1.99
C VAL A 18 -6.40 -8.68 2.05
N GLN A 19 -6.62 -9.35 0.93
CA GLN A 19 -7.47 -10.53 0.83
C GLN A 19 -6.61 -11.79 0.82
N PHE A 20 -6.91 -12.75 1.67
CA PHE A 20 -6.22 -14.05 1.64
C PHE A 20 -7.06 -15.18 2.24
N CYS A 21 -6.77 -16.41 1.81
CA CYS A 21 -7.34 -17.64 2.33
C CYS A 21 -6.33 -18.37 3.24
N PRO A 22 -6.52 -18.44 4.57
CA PRO A 22 -5.53 -19.00 5.50
C PRO A 22 -5.16 -20.46 5.26
N PHE A 23 -6.05 -21.22 4.61
CA PHE A 23 -5.92 -22.65 4.38
C PHE A 23 -5.12 -22.99 3.12
N VAL A 24 -4.80 -22.00 2.28
CA VAL A 24 -4.00 -22.20 1.07
C VAL A 24 -2.53 -21.98 1.39
N LYS A 25 -1.64 -22.82 0.85
CA LYS A 25 -0.20 -22.82 1.20
C LYS A 25 0.57 -21.58 0.72
N ASN A 26 0.07 -20.87 -0.30
CA ASN A 26 0.77 -19.75 -0.96
C ASN A 26 0.43 -18.37 -0.38
N VAL A 27 -0.08 -18.29 0.86
CA VAL A 27 -0.47 -17.01 1.49
C VAL A 27 0.59 -16.39 2.39
N GLU A 28 1.73 -17.06 2.58
CA GLU A 28 2.80 -16.61 3.47
C GLU A 28 3.27 -15.18 3.14
N SER A 29 3.61 -14.92 1.87
CA SER A 29 4.05 -13.59 1.40
C SER A 29 3.05 -12.49 1.75
N THR A 30 1.75 -12.77 1.55
CA THR A 30 0.66 -11.81 1.77
C THR A 30 0.43 -11.56 3.25
N ARG A 31 0.54 -12.59 4.09
CA ARG A 31 0.46 -12.45 5.55
C ARG A 31 1.65 -11.65 6.10
N THR A 32 2.85 -11.89 5.59
CA THR A 32 4.06 -11.13 5.95
C THR A 32 3.93 -9.66 5.55
N PHE A 33 3.36 -9.39 4.37
CA PHE A 33 3.04 -8.02 3.94
C PHE A 33 2.07 -7.34 4.90
N LEU A 34 0.95 -8.00 5.24
CA LEU A 34 -0.04 -7.50 6.18
C LEU A 34 0.56 -7.21 7.55
N GLN A 35 1.40 -8.10 8.08
CA GLN A 35 2.06 -7.92 9.36
C GLN A 35 2.95 -6.67 9.38
N ALA A 36 3.69 -6.43 8.30
CA ALA A 36 4.56 -5.27 8.21
C ALA A 36 3.78 -3.95 8.08
N VAL A 37 2.70 -3.92 7.28
CA VAL A 37 1.85 -2.73 7.10
C VAL A 37 1.02 -2.43 8.35
N SER A 38 0.60 -3.47 9.08
CA SER A 38 -0.17 -3.33 10.32
C SER A 38 0.68 -2.98 11.54
N SER A 39 2.02 -2.95 11.39
CA SER A 39 2.92 -2.54 12.46
C SER A 39 2.61 -1.11 12.91
N GLU A 40 2.63 -0.89 14.23
CA GLU A 40 2.38 0.41 14.85
C GLU A 40 3.26 1.52 14.26
N LYS A 41 4.53 1.22 13.99
CA LYS A 41 5.48 2.17 13.37
C LYS A 41 5.03 2.66 12.00
N VAL A 42 4.35 1.81 11.24
CA VAL A 42 3.85 2.14 9.89
C VAL A 42 2.50 2.86 10.00
N ARG A 43 1.59 2.35 10.83
CA ARG A 43 0.28 2.96 11.09
C ARG A 43 0.39 4.38 11.67
N ALA A 44 1.36 4.63 12.54
CA ALA A 44 1.64 5.95 13.09
C ALA A 44 2.04 6.99 12.02
N THR A 45 2.47 6.57 10.83
CA THR A 45 2.80 7.53 9.75
C THR A 45 1.58 8.15 9.07
N ASN A 46 0.44 7.46 9.11
CA ASN A 46 -0.83 7.95 8.59
C ASN A 46 -2.00 7.24 9.30
N LEU A 47 -2.59 7.92 10.29
CA LEU A 47 -3.73 7.39 11.06
C LEU A 47 -5.02 7.30 10.23
N ASN A 48 -5.11 8.05 9.12
CA ASN A 48 -6.26 8.03 8.22
C ASN A 48 -6.20 6.87 7.20
N CYS A 49 -5.05 6.20 7.07
CA CYS A 49 -4.89 5.07 6.16
C CYS A 49 -5.62 3.85 6.72
N MET A 50 -6.69 3.42 6.04
CA MET A 50 -7.45 2.24 6.43
C MET A 50 -6.72 0.96 6.00
N VAL A 51 -6.37 0.11 6.95
CA VAL A 51 -5.81 -1.21 6.68
C VAL A 51 -6.88 -2.26 6.98
N ILE A 52 -7.35 -2.95 5.96
CA ILE A 52 -8.41 -3.97 6.04
C ILE A 52 -7.82 -5.33 5.69
N ALA A 53 -8.00 -6.30 6.58
CA ALA A 53 -7.71 -7.71 6.30
C ALA A 53 -9.04 -8.43 6.02
N ASP A 54 -9.19 -8.93 4.80
CA ASP A 54 -10.36 -9.69 4.35
C ASP A 54 -9.99 -11.17 4.25
N VAL A 55 -10.37 -11.93 5.27
CA VAL A 55 -10.04 -13.35 5.39
C VAL A 55 -11.15 -14.17 4.76
N ARG A 56 -10.82 -14.95 3.72
CA ARG A 56 -11.79 -15.78 2.99
C ARG A 56 -11.49 -17.27 3.10
N HIS A 57 -12.43 -18.10 2.66
CA HIS A 57 -12.29 -19.57 2.57
C HIS A 57 -12.84 -20.11 1.23
N ASP A 58 -12.84 -19.28 0.20
CA ASP A 58 -13.33 -19.63 -1.15
C ASP A 58 -12.25 -20.24 -2.05
N GLY A 59 -11.05 -20.46 -1.52
CA GLY A 59 -9.89 -20.90 -2.30
C GLY A 59 -9.35 -19.82 -3.25
N SER A 60 -9.77 -18.57 -3.10
CA SER A 60 -9.28 -17.47 -3.95
C SER A 60 -7.81 -17.18 -3.72
N GLU A 61 -7.15 -16.73 -4.79
CA GLU A 61 -5.75 -16.30 -4.73
C GLU A 61 -5.58 -15.10 -3.80
N PRO A 62 -4.49 -15.05 -3.01
CA PRO A 62 -4.24 -13.91 -2.15
C PRO A 62 -3.96 -12.66 -3.00
N CYS A 63 -4.56 -11.53 -2.61
CA CYS A 63 -4.48 -10.29 -3.35
C CYS A 63 -4.33 -9.12 -2.38
N VAL A 64 -3.45 -8.18 -2.72
CA VAL A 64 -3.30 -6.90 -2.02
C VAL A 64 -3.73 -5.79 -2.94
N ASP A 65 -4.68 -5.01 -2.46
CA ASP A 65 -5.26 -3.87 -3.15
C ASP A 65 -4.94 -2.59 -2.37
N VAL A 66 -4.26 -1.65 -3.01
CA VAL A 66 -3.86 -0.38 -2.43
C VAL A 66 -4.52 0.75 -3.19
N LEU A 67 -5.37 1.50 -2.50
CA LEU A 67 -5.97 2.72 -3.00
C LEU A 67 -5.19 3.93 -2.50
N PHE A 68 -4.72 4.76 -3.43
CA PHE A 68 -4.05 6.01 -3.15
C PHE A 68 -5.05 7.17 -3.10
N GLY A 69 -4.66 8.26 -2.44
CA GLY A 69 -5.50 9.47 -2.30
C GLY A 69 -5.80 10.18 -3.62
N ASP A 70 -4.97 9.95 -4.64
CA ASP A 70 -5.12 10.45 -6.02
C ASP A 70 -6.12 9.62 -6.87
N GLY A 71 -6.70 8.56 -6.30
CA GLY A 71 -7.60 7.64 -6.99
C GLY A 71 -6.90 6.50 -7.75
N HIS A 72 -5.56 6.48 -7.79
CA HIS A 72 -4.83 5.35 -8.36
C HIS A 72 -4.95 4.11 -7.48
N ARG A 73 -4.93 2.95 -8.14
CA ARG A 73 -5.04 1.64 -7.49
C ARG A 73 -3.87 0.76 -7.90
N LEU A 74 -3.22 0.15 -6.92
CA LEU A 74 -2.18 -0.86 -7.12
C LEU A 74 -2.72 -2.21 -6.65
N ILE A 75 -2.76 -3.18 -7.56
CA ILE A 75 -3.20 -4.54 -7.28
C ILE A 75 -1.99 -5.46 -7.42
N MET A 76 -1.64 -6.16 -6.34
CA MET A 76 -0.55 -7.14 -6.30
C MET A 76 -1.15 -8.52 -5.99
N ARG A 77 -0.99 -9.47 -6.92
CA ARG A 77 -1.44 -10.85 -6.74
C ARG A 77 -0.36 -11.65 -6.02
N GLY A 78 -0.61 -12.02 -4.77
CA GLY A 78 0.37 -12.63 -3.88
C GLY A 78 0.69 -14.10 -4.17
N ALA A 79 -0.02 -14.75 -5.10
CA ALA A 79 0.14 -16.19 -5.37
C ALA A 79 1.54 -16.56 -5.90
N GLN A 80 2.18 -15.64 -6.63
CA GLN A 80 3.51 -15.85 -7.25
C GLN A 80 4.51 -14.75 -6.86
N LEU A 81 4.15 -13.89 -5.90
CA LEU A 81 5.01 -12.80 -5.47
C LEU A 81 5.61 -13.11 -4.09
N THR A 82 6.90 -12.85 -3.95
CA THR A 82 7.56 -12.85 -2.65
C THR A 82 7.17 -11.60 -1.86
N ALA A 83 7.22 -11.68 -0.52
CA ALA A 83 6.99 -10.52 0.32
C ALA A 83 7.93 -9.34 -0.05
N GLN A 84 9.18 -9.63 -0.42
CA GLN A 84 10.16 -8.63 -0.81
C GLN A 84 9.76 -7.88 -2.07
N GLU A 85 9.31 -8.57 -3.11
CA GLU A 85 8.83 -7.94 -4.36
C GLU A 85 7.61 -7.05 -4.09
N MET A 86 6.68 -7.53 -3.26
CA MET A 86 5.51 -6.74 -2.85
C MET A 86 5.93 -5.46 -2.13
N PHE A 87 6.92 -5.52 -1.23
CA PHE A 87 7.42 -4.34 -0.53
C PHE A 87 8.16 -3.37 -1.46
N ILE A 88 8.95 -3.87 -2.41
CA ILE A 88 9.70 -3.04 -3.36
C ILE A 88 8.71 -2.31 -4.28
N ALA A 89 7.73 -3.03 -4.84
CA ALA A 89 6.70 -2.44 -5.69
C ALA A 89 5.88 -1.40 -4.92
N PHE A 90 5.40 -1.75 -3.72
CA PHE A 90 4.67 -0.83 -2.85
C PHE A 90 5.49 0.42 -2.52
N ALA A 91 6.75 0.26 -2.15
CA ALA A 91 7.65 1.37 -1.85
C ALA A 91 7.89 2.30 -3.05
N SER A 92 8.09 1.72 -4.24
CA SER A 92 8.25 2.48 -5.48
C SER A 92 7.03 3.34 -5.77
N HIS A 93 5.83 2.76 -5.65
CA HIS A 93 4.57 3.47 -5.87
C HIS A 93 4.27 4.53 -4.82
N VAL A 94 4.58 4.28 -3.54
CA VAL A 94 4.44 5.28 -2.48
C VAL A 94 5.39 6.45 -2.73
N ARG A 95 6.65 6.20 -3.12
CA ARG A 95 7.63 7.27 -3.44
C ARG A 95 7.23 8.09 -4.65
N ALA A 96 6.78 7.43 -5.73
CA ALA A 96 6.33 8.12 -6.94
C ALA A 96 5.15 9.06 -6.68
N ARG A 97 4.36 8.78 -5.63
CA ARG A 97 3.16 9.54 -5.25
C ARG A 97 3.34 10.33 -3.95
N ASN A 98 4.51 10.28 -3.33
CA ASN A 98 4.81 11.13 -2.17
C ASN A 98 4.97 12.55 -2.73
N PRO A 99 4.23 13.54 -2.22
CA PRO A 99 4.26 14.89 -2.77
C PRO A 99 5.62 15.54 -2.49
N ALA A 100 6.58 15.32 -3.39
CA ALA A 100 7.76 16.17 -3.61
C ALA A 100 7.59 16.99 -4.92
N ARG A 101 6.35 17.18 -5.35
CA ARG A 101 5.97 18.16 -6.35
C ARG A 101 4.63 18.76 -5.91
N SER A 102 4.72 19.86 -5.16
CA SER A 102 3.86 20.98 -5.52
C SER A 102 4.00 21.12 -7.04
N ARG A 103 2.96 20.78 -7.80
CA ARG A 103 2.78 21.52 -9.03
C ARG A 103 2.46 22.91 -8.53
N ASP A 104 3.48 23.75 -8.54
CA ASP A 104 3.33 25.18 -8.47
C ASP A 104 2.18 25.55 -9.39
N THR A 105 1.14 26.12 -8.80
CA THR A 105 0.16 26.91 -9.53
C THR A 105 0.97 27.99 -10.23
N PRO A 106 1.01 28.09 -11.57
CA PRO A 106 1.33 29.37 -12.17
C PRO A 106 0.04 30.18 -12.02
N GLY A 107 -0.02 30.99 -10.96
CA GLY A 107 -0.78 32.22 -11.05
C GLY A 107 -0.14 33.06 -12.17
N ALA A 108 -0.84 33.17 -13.29
CA ALA A 108 -0.58 34.12 -14.38
C ALA A 108 -1.89 34.23 -15.20
N GLY A 109 -2.56 35.37 -15.36
CA GLY A 109 -2.22 36.71 -14.90
C GLY A 109 -3.43 37.64 -14.95
N THR A 110 -3.25 38.77 -14.28
CA THR A 110 -3.93 40.04 -14.52
C THR A 110 -3.69 40.51 -15.98
N GLU A 111 -4.53 41.44 -16.43
CA GLU A 111 -4.45 42.26 -17.68
C GLU A 111 -5.10 41.57 -18.91
N ARG A 112 -6.15 42.10 -19.56
CA ARG A 112 -6.66 43.47 -19.75
C ARG A 112 -8.18 43.50 -19.82
#